data_AF-A0A0C1H8J0-F1
#
_entry.id   AF-A0A0C1H8J0-F1
#
_cell.length_a   1.000
_cell.length_b   1.000
_cell.length_c   1.000
_cell.angle_alpha   90.00
_cell.angle_beta   90.00
_cell.angle_gamma   90.00
#
_symmetry.space_group_name_H-M   'P 1'
#
loop_
_entity.id
_entity.type
_entity.pdbx_description
1 polymer ?
#
loop_
_entity_poly.entity_id
_entity_poly.type
_entity_poly.pdbx_seq_one_letter_code
_entity_poly.pdbx_strand_id
1 'polypeptide(L)'
;MSQPEPPVSSYFTSQIWSSNQVLVAVLGICSALAITNRLSVAITMGLSVSFVTAFSSLFVSLLRKITPDSVRMIVQLAIISVFVIIIDQFLQAYFLVFLKF
;
A
#
# COMPACT_ATOMS: atom_id res chain seq x y z
N MET A 1 20.25 7.97 -2.77
CA MET A 1 21.07 9.13 -2.31
C MET A 1 20.13 10.11 -1.61
N SER A 2 20.12 10.29 -0.29
CA SER A 2 21.20 10.73 0.63
C SER A 2 21.09 10.07 2.04
N GLN A 3 22.23 9.96 2.73
CA GLN A 3 22.64 8.95 3.72
C GLN A 3 22.22 9.20 5.19
N PRO A 4 22.41 8.18 6.06
CA PRO A 4 23.35 8.39 7.17
C PRO A 4 24.41 7.26 7.24
N GLU A 5 25.65 7.61 7.63
CA GLU A 5 26.68 6.68 8.16
C GLU A 5 26.57 6.68 9.70
N PRO A 6 26.06 5.61 10.33
CA PRO A 6 26.13 5.39 11.78
C PRO A 6 27.37 4.55 12.17
N PRO A 7 27.80 4.59 13.44
CA PRO A 7 29.06 4.00 13.93
C PRO A 7 29.18 2.49 13.67
N VAL A 8 30.44 2.01 13.60
CA VAL A 8 31.04 0.69 13.25
C VAL A 8 30.20 -0.60 13.46
N SER A 9 29.17 -0.62 14.31
CA SER A 9 28.14 -1.68 14.33
C SER A 9 27.18 -1.62 13.12
N SER A 10 27.22 -0.54 12.34
CA SER A 10 26.25 -0.24 11.29
C SER A 10 26.55 -0.86 9.93
N TYR A 11 27.70 -1.50 9.72
CA TYR A 11 28.03 -2.18 8.45
C TYR A 11 27.15 -3.41 8.18
N PHE A 12 26.63 -4.05 9.24
CA PHE A 12 25.63 -5.12 9.12
C PHE A 12 24.24 -4.57 8.78
N THR A 13 23.83 -3.47 9.40
CA THR A 13 22.52 -2.86 9.19
C THR A 13 22.42 -2.14 7.84
N SER A 14 23.51 -1.53 7.36
CA SER A 14 23.54 -0.81 6.08
C SER A 14 23.40 -1.76 4.88
N GLN A 15 24.01 -2.94 4.92
CA GLN A 15 23.88 -3.95 3.86
C GLN A 15 22.47 -4.55 3.80
N ILE A 16 21.82 -4.71 4.95
CA ILE A 16 20.44 -5.21 5.03
C ILE A 16 19.44 -4.16 4.52
N TRP A 17 19.62 -2.88 4.88
CA TRP A 17 18.63 -1.83 4.62
C TRP A 17 18.89 -1.00 3.34
N SER A 18 20.14 -0.87 2.90
CA SER A 18 20.51 -0.04 1.73
C SER A 18 20.87 -0.84 0.48
N SER A 19 21.19 -2.14 0.59
CA SER A 19 21.74 -2.94 -0.53
C SER A 19 20.95 -4.20 -0.87
N ASN A 20 19.91 -4.56 -0.09
CA ASN A 20 19.22 -5.83 -0.27
C ASN A 20 17.93 -5.69 -1.09
N GLN A 21 18.02 -6.00 -2.39
CA GLN A 21 16.90 -6.06 -3.34
C GLN A 21 15.73 -6.91 -2.83
N VAL A 22 16.00 -7.95 -2.04
CA VAL A 22 14.99 -8.85 -1.47
C VAL A 22 14.08 -8.12 -0.50
N LEU A 23 14.60 -7.16 0.27
CA LEU A 23 13.83 -6.41 1.26
C LEU A 23 12.80 -5.51 0.57
N VAL A 24 13.23 -4.78 -0.47
CA VAL A 24 12.35 -3.92 -1.26
C VAL A 24 11.30 -4.75 -2.01
N ALA A 25 11.67 -5.93 -2.51
CA ALA A 25 10.73 -6.84 -3.15
C ALA A 25 9.66 -7.36 -2.16
N VAL A 26 10.05 -7.76 -0.95
CA VAL A 26 9.13 -8.24 0.10
C VAL A 26 8.08 -7.20 0.49
N LEU A 27 8.44 -5.90 0.56
CA LEU A 27 7.48 -4.83 0.83
C LEU A 27 6.32 -4.77 -0.20
N GLY A 28 6.52 -5.29 -1.42
CA GLY A 28 5.49 -5.35 -2.46
C GLY A 28 4.75 -6.69 -2.58
N ILE A 29 5.36 -7.80 -2.14
CA ILE A 29 4.82 -9.15 -2.38
C ILE A 29 3.73 -9.55 -1.35
N CYS A 30 3.70 -8.95 -0.16
CA CYS A 30 2.83 -9.40 0.91
C CYS A 30 1.33 -9.38 0.53
N SER A 31 0.89 -8.34 -0.17
CA SER A 31 -0.50 -8.19 -0.61
C SER A 31 -0.89 -9.20 -1.68
N ALA A 32 0.06 -9.59 -2.55
CA ALA A 32 -0.19 -10.60 -3.59
C ALA A 32 -0.26 -12.03 -2.99
N LEU A 33 0.59 -12.33 -2.01
CA LEU A 33 0.60 -13.64 -1.36
C LEU A 33 -0.65 -13.84 -0.48
N ALA A 34 -1.10 -12.78 0.20
CA ALA A 34 -2.31 -12.80 1.03
C ALA A 34 -3.59 -13.06 0.21
N ILE A 35 -3.65 -12.54 -1.02
CA ILE A 35 -4.89 -12.55 -1.81
C ILE A 35 -5.10 -13.82 -2.65
N THR A 36 -4.08 -14.69 -2.73
CA THR A 36 -4.12 -15.93 -3.52
C THR A 36 -4.95 -17.06 -2.87
N ASN A 37 -5.33 -16.91 -1.59
CA ASN A 37 -6.08 -17.95 -0.87
C ASN A 37 -7.50 -18.17 -1.45
N ARG A 38 -8.15 -17.11 -1.93
CA ARG A 38 -9.54 -17.15 -2.41
C ARG A 38 -9.70 -16.31 -3.68
N LEU A 39 -10.03 -16.97 -4.79
CA LEU A 39 -10.20 -16.31 -6.09
C LEU A 39 -11.32 -15.26 -6.06
N SER A 40 -12.44 -15.55 -5.37
CA SER A 40 -13.56 -14.62 -5.26
C SER A 40 -13.15 -13.30 -4.57
N VAL A 41 -12.35 -13.38 -3.51
CA VAL A 41 -11.87 -12.20 -2.76
C VAL A 41 -10.87 -11.40 -3.58
N ALA A 42 -9.98 -12.07 -4.32
CA ALA A 42 -8.99 -11.41 -5.17
C ALA A 42 -9.63 -10.54 -6.26
N ILE A 43 -10.67 -11.05 -6.92
CA ILE A 43 -11.38 -10.31 -7.95
C ILE A 43 -12.11 -9.10 -7.35
N THR A 44 -12.79 -9.27 -6.20
CA THR A 44 -13.54 -8.16 -5.59
C THR A 44 -12.62 -7.05 -5.09
N MET A 45 -11.50 -7.39 -4.42
CA MET A 45 -10.54 -6.41 -3.93
C MET A 45 -9.84 -5.66 -5.07
N GLY A 46 -9.43 -6.36 -6.14
CA GLY A 46 -8.79 -5.73 -7.30
C GLY A 46 -9.71 -4.75 -8.03
N LEU A 47 -10.99 -5.10 -8.18
CA LEU A 47 -11.99 -4.25 -8.83
C LEU A 47 -12.33 -3.03 -7.95
N SER A 48 -12.43 -3.22 -6.64
CA SER A 48 -12.60 -2.14 -5.66
C SER A 48 -11.45 -1.13 -5.67
N VAL A 49 -10.20 -1.59 -5.55
CA VAL A 49 -9.01 -0.72 -5.52
C VAL A 49 -8.86 0.06 -6.83
N SER A 50 -9.17 -0.57 -7.96
CA SER A 50 -9.14 0.09 -9.28
C SER A 50 -10.10 1.27 -9.34
N PHE A 51 -11.33 1.10 -8.84
CA PHE A 51 -12.33 2.17 -8.78
C PHE A 51 -11.94 3.28 -7.78
N VAL A 52 -11.44 2.91 -6.60
CA VAL A 52 -10.96 3.86 -5.58
C VAL A 52 -9.81 4.71 -6.11
N THR A 53 -8.83 4.09 -6.75
CA THR A 53 -7.62 4.79 -7.22
C THR A 53 -7.97 5.77 -8.34
N ALA A 54 -8.93 5.41 -9.20
CA ALA A 54 -9.45 6.33 -10.21
C ALA A 54 -10.10 7.58 -9.57
N PHE A 55 -10.94 7.38 -8.54
CA PHE A 55 -11.56 8.51 -7.82
C PHE A 55 -10.54 9.34 -7.02
N SER A 56 -9.58 8.67 -6.36
CA SER A 56 -8.53 9.30 -5.56
C SER A 56 -7.60 10.17 -6.42
N SER A 57 -7.39 9.82 -7.69
CA SER A 57 -6.54 10.60 -8.59
C SER A 57 -7.10 12.00 -8.89
N LEU A 58 -8.44 12.14 -8.91
CA LEU A 58 -9.12 13.43 -9.02
C LEU A 58 -8.94 14.27 -7.75
N PHE A 59 -9.07 13.63 -6.58
CA PHE A 59 -8.88 14.27 -5.28
C PHE A 59 -7.43 14.74 -5.05
N VAL A 60 -6.45 13.91 -5.44
CA VAL A 60 -5.01 14.21 -5.36
C VAL A 60 -4.65 15.40 -6.26
N SER A 61 -5.33 15.55 -7.41
CA SER A 61 -5.12 16.69 -8.30
C SER A 61 -5.51 18.02 -7.65
N LEU A 62 -6.62 18.07 -6.88
CA LEU A 62 -7.02 19.27 -6.14
C LEU A 62 -6.05 19.63 -5.00
N LEU A 63 -5.53 18.62 -4.29
CA LEU A 63 -4.59 18.81 -3.19
C LEU A 63 -3.18 19.22 -3.64
N ARG A 64 -2.92 19.25 -4.95
CA ARG A 64 -1.61 19.56 -5.54
C ARG A 64 -1.03 20.92 -5.13
N LYS A 65 -1.87 21.90 -4.74
CA LYS A 65 -1.45 23.27 -4.46
C LYS A 65 -0.95 23.53 -3.03
N ILE A 66 -1.19 22.59 -2.10
CA ILE A 66 -0.92 22.77 -0.66
C ILE A 66 0.31 21.98 -0.19
N THR A 67 0.78 20.99 -0.96
CA THR A 67 1.72 19.96 -0.48
C THR A 67 3.12 20.07 -1.12
N PRO A 68 4.20 20.31 -0.34
CA PRO A 68 5.59 20.29 -0.83
C PRO A 68 6.02 18.88 -1.30
N ASP A 69 6.87 18.81 -2.32
CA ASP A 69 7.19 17.57 -3.06
C ASP A 69 7.72 16.41 -2.21
N SER A 70 8.40 16.71 -1.09
CA SER A 70 9.00 15.69 -0.21
C SER A 70 7.99 14.74 0.45
N VAL A 71 6.73 15.15 0.62
CA VAL A 71 5.71 14.33 1.32
C VAL A 71 4.62 13.79 0.39
N ARG A 72 4.71 14.07 -0.91
CA ARG A 72 3.68 13.74 -1.90
C ARG A 72 3.43 12.22 -2.00
N MET A 73 4.48 11.40 -1.97
CA MET A 73 4.35 9.93 -2.06
C MET A 73 3.60 9.34 -0.86
N ILE A 74 3.90 9.83 0.36
CA ILE A 74 3.31 9.34 1.60
C ILE A 74 1.82 9.73 1.68
N VAL A 75 1.49 10.98 1.35
CA VAL A 75 0.11 11.49 1.39
C VAL A 75 -0.79 10.74 0.40
N GLN A 76 -0.31 10.50 -0.82
CA GLN A 76 -1.07 9.76 -1.83
C GLN A 76 -1.38 8.33 -1.38
N LEU A 77 -0.38 7.63 -0.82
CA LEU A 77 -0.57 6.27 -0.29
C LEU A 77 -1.51 6.24 0.91
N ALA A 78 -1.43 7.22 1.81
CA ALA A 78 -2.32 7.31 2.98
C ALA A 78 -3.78 7.50 2.57
N ILE A 79 -4.07 8.37 1.60
CA ILE A 79 -5.43 8.61 1.10
C ILE A 79 -6.02 7.32 0.51
N ILE A 80 -5.25 6.64 -0.36
CA ILE A 80 -5.70 5.40 -1.00
C ILE A 80 -5.92 4.31 0.05
N SER A 81 -5.05 4.21 1.07
CA SER A 81 -5.17 3.25 2.16
C SER A 81 -6.43 3.45 2.99
N VAL A 82 -6.77 4.69 3.34
CA VAL A 82 -7.99 4.96 4.12
C VAL A 82 -9.25 4.59 3.33
N PHE A 83 -9.31 4.91 2.03
CA PHE A 83 -10.44 4.53 1.19
C PHE A 83 -10.56 3.02 1.03
N VAL A 84 -9.44 2.30 0.81
CA VAL A 84 -9.49 0.84 0.66
C VAL A 84 -9.93 0.16 1.96
N ILE A 85 -9.56 0.68 3.13
CA ILE A 85 -9.98 0.15 4.43
C ILE A 85 -11.50 0.28 4.63
N ILE A 86 -12.09 1.42 4.22
CA ILE A 86 -13.54 1.62 4.31
C ILE A 86 -14.28 0.60 3.44
N ILE A 87 -13.77 0.36 2.23
CA ILE A 87 -14.34 -0.62 1.31
C ILE A 87 -14.11 -2.05 1.80
N ASP A 88 -12.95 -2.36 2.36
CA ASP A 88 -12.65 -3.66 2.95
C ASP A 88 -13.67 -3.97 4.07
N GLN A 89 -13.95 -3.02 4.96
CA GLN A 89 -15.00 -3.17 5.98
C GLN A 89 -16.40 -3.27 5.37
N PHE A 90 -16.71 -2.49 4.33
CA PHE A 90 -18.01 -2.54 3.67
C PHE A 90 -18.21 -3.93 3.02
N LEU A 91 -17.24 -4.39 2.25
CA LEU A 91 -17.22 -5.73 1.67
C LEU A 91 -17.31 -6.77 2.77
N GLN A 92 -16.56 -6.68 3.86
CA GLN A 92 -16.65 -7.64 4.95
C GLN A 92 -18.05 -7.70 5.55
N ALA A 93 -18.80 -6.58 5.62
CA ALA A 93 -20.19 -6.60 6.08
C ALA A 93 -21.16 -7.27 5.07
N TYR A 94 -21.00 -7.06 3.76
CA TYR A 94 -21.82 -7.74 2.74
C TYR A 94 -21.40 -9.19 2.52
N PHE A 95 -20.11 -9.48 2.67
CA PHE A 95 -19.55 -10.81 2.58
C PHE A 95 -19.71 -11.59 3.87
N LEU A 96 -19.92 -11.01 5.06
CA LEU A 96 -20.29 -11.80 6.26
C LEU A 96 -21.62 -12.54 6.04
N VAL A 97 -22.47 -12.05 5.13
CA VAL A 97 -23.65 -12.76 4.61
C VAL A 97 -23.29 -13.82 3.54
N PHE A 98 -22.18 -13.67 2.79
CA PHE A 98 -21.73 -14.58 1.72
C PHE A 98 -20.68 -15.63 2.17
N LEU A 99 -19.97 -15.38 3.27
CA LEU A 99 -18.75 -16.03 3.74
C LEU A 99 -19.05 -16.97 4.91
N LYS A 100 -19.99 -17.88 4.66
CA LYS A 100 -20.03 -19.18 5.31
C LYS A 100 -19.74 -20.26 4.25
N PHE A 101 -18.59 -20.16 3.57
CA PHE A 101 -17.96 -21.26 2.81
C PHE A 101 -16.49 -20.95 2.44
#